data_AF-A0A952EML6-F1
#
_entry.id   AF-A0A952EML6-F1
#
_cell.length_a   1.000
_cell.length_b   1.000
_cell.length_c   1.000
_cell.angle_alpha   90.00
_cell.angle_beta   90.00
_cell.angle_gamma   90.00
#
_symmetry.space_group_name_H-M   'P 1'
#
loop_
_entity.id
_entity.type
_entity.pdbx_description
1 polymer ?
#
loop_
_entity_poly.entity_id
_entity_poly.type
_entity_poly.pdbx_seq_one_letter_code
_entity_poly.pdbx_strand_id
1 'polypeptide(L)'
;MKTNLLIPGILLMLTAGLMNCSRDCDNKPAICSEAPPTNELCAAAFNRWFYNQEKNKCELIAYSGCSERGFETEPECEACKCR
;
A
#
# COMPACT_ATOMS: atom_id res chain seq x y z
N MET A 1 -34.15 49.31 3.74
CA MET A 1 -33.77 47.89 3.74
C MET A 1 -32.26 47.80 3.87
N LYS A 2 -31.74 47.30 5.00
CA LYS A 2 -30.31 47.06 5.21
C LYS A 2 -30.12 45.54 5.29
N THR A 3 -29.67 44.91 4.22
CA THR A 3 -29.26 43.51 4.24
C THR A 3 -27.80 43.46 4.67
N ASN A 4 -27.57 43.01 5.90
CA ASN A 4 -26.24 42.90 6.50
C ASN A 4 -25.41 41.84 5.76
N LEU A 5 -24.36 42.32 5.10
CA LEU A 5 -23.35 41.53 4.40
C LEU A 5 -22.21 41.18 5.39
N LEU A 6 -22.42 40.22 6.31
CA LEU A 6 -21.39 39.76 7.26
C LEU A 6 -21.26 38.22 7.34
N ILE A 7 -21.79 37.48 6.36
CA ILE A 7 -21.79 36.00 6.35
C ILE A 7 -20.98 35.35 5.19
N PRO A 8 -20.14 36.02 4.35
CA PRO A 8 -19.42 35.27 3.32
C PRO A 8 -18.24 34.45 3.85
N GLY A 9 -17.64 34.83 4.99
CA GLY A 9 -16.37 34.22 5.45
C GLY A 9 -16.51 32.93 6.28
N ILE A 10 -17.56 32.81 7.08
CA ILE A 10 -17.71 31.70 8.05
C ILE A 10 -18.19 30.41 7.36
N LEU A 11 -18.97 30.54 6.29
CA LEU A 11 -19.53 29.39 5.56
C LEU A 11 -18.46 28.64 4.73
N LEU A 12 -17.43 29.35 4.26
CA LEU A 12 -16.31 28.75 3.50
C LEU A 12 -15.37 27.89 4.37
N MET A 13 -15.28 28.17 5.67
CA MET A 13 -14.41 27.42 6.58
C MET A 13 -15.01 26.06 7.00
N LEU A 14 -16.32 25.90 6.92
CA LEU A 14 -17.01 24.67 7.31
C LEU A 14 -16.88 23.55 6.26
N THR A 15 -16.64 23.89 4.99
CA THR A 15 -16.49 22.89 3.91
C THR A 15 -15.06 22.36 3.77
N ALA A 16 -14.05 23.10 4.26
CA ALA A 16 -12.65 22.69 4.22
C ALA A 16 -12.30 21.58 5.24
N GLY A 17 -13.14 21.35 6.25
CA GLY A 17 -12.90 20.38 7.33
C GLY A 17 -13.32 18.93 7.05
N LEU A 18 -13.85 18.61 5.87
CA LEU A 18 -14.38 17.28 5.52
C LEU A 18 -13.54 16.54 4.48
N MET A 19 -12.24 16.82 4.38
CA MET A 19 -11.33 15.99 3.58
C MET A 19 -11.21 14.61 4.24
N ASN A 20 -12.06 13.68 3.81
CA ASN A 20 -12.01 12.29 4.24
C ASN A 20 -10.83 11.60 3.52
N CYS A 21 -9.89 11.02 4.27
CA CYS A 21 -8.85 10.18 3.72
C CYS A 21 -9.44 8.81 3.41
N SER A 22 -9.80 8.54 2.15
CA SER A 22 -10.19 7.21 1.69
C SER A 22 -8.93 6.44 1.28
N ARG A 23 -8.61 5.34 1.97
CA ARG A 23 -7.52 4.44 1.58
C ARG A 23 -8.09 3.43 0.57
N ASP A 24 -7.66 3.48 -0.69
CA ASP A 24 -8.00 2.46 -1.68
C ASP A 24 -6.94 1.35 -1.64
N CYS A 25 -7.24 0.27 -0.93
CA CYS A 25 -6.35 -0.89 -0.81
C CYS A 25 -6.73 -2.04 -1.76
N ASP A 26 -7.83 -1.87 -2.49
CA ASP A 26 -8.52 -2.97 -3.18
C ASP A 26 -8.00 -3.17 -4.61
N ASN A 27 -7.40 -2.14 -5.20
CA ASN A 27 -6.84 -2.19 -6.55
C ASN A 27 -5.30 -2.37 -6.56
N LYS A 28 -4.78 -3.36 -5.84
CA LYS A 28 -3.35 -3.67 -5.85
C LYS A 28 -2.99 -4.81 -6.82
N PRO A 29 -1.79 -4.81 -7.41
CA PRO A 29 -1.32 -5.93 -8.23
C PRO A 29 -1.38 -7.27 -7.49
N ALA A 30 -1.65 -8.36 -8.21
CA ALA A 30 -1.79 -9.70 -7.62
C ALA A 30 -0.53 -10.16 -6.85
N ILE A 31 0.65 -9.73 -7.29
CA ILE A 31 1.94 -9.99 -6.63
C ILE A 31 2.00 -9.46 -5.18
N CYS A 32 1.22 -8.43 -4.84
CA CYS A 32 1.07 -7.95 -3.47
C CYS A 32 0.32 -8.93 -2.54
N SER A 33 -0.23 -10.01 -3.08
CA SER A 33 -0.91 -11.07 -2.33
C SER A 33 -0.18 -12.41 -2.40
N GLU A 34 1.03 -12.43 -2.97
CA GLU A 34 1.86 -13.64 -3.00
C GLU A 34 2.47 -13.94 -1.63
N ALA A 35 2.47 -15.23 -1.28
CA ALA A 35 3.18 -15.75 -0.13
C ALA A 35 4.50 -16.42 -0.57
N PRO A 36 5.55 -16.36 0.26
CA PRO A 36 6.77 -17.12 0.03
C PRO A 36 6.46 -18.62 -0.06
N PRO A 37 6.87 -19.31 -1.13
CA PRO A 37 6.70 -20.74 -1.24
C PRO A 37 7.63 -21.44 -0.24
N THR A 38 7.09 -22.43 0.47
CA THR A 38 7.83 -23.18 1.51
C THR A 38 8.40 -24.51 1.00
N ASN A 39 7.95 -24.97 -0.18
CA ASN A 39 8.13 -26.34 -0.65
C ASN A 39 8.71 -26.38 -2.07
N GLU A 40 9.85 -25.75 -2.30
CA GLU A 40 10.48 -25.75 -3.61
C GLU A 40 11.58 -26.81 -3.72
N LEU A 41 11.71 -27.43 -4.90
CA LEU A 41 12.73 -28.45 -5.19
C LEU A 41 14.14 -27.88 -5.36
N CYS A 42 14.21 -26.59 -5.65
CA CYS A 42 15.46 -25.88 -5.82
C CYS A 42 16.00 -25.41 -4.48
N ALA A 43 17.31 -25.22 -4.41
CA ALA A 43 18.00 -24.89 -3.17
C ALA A 43 19.01 -23.74 -3.36
N ALA A 44 18.75 -22.84 -4.30
CA ALA A 44 19.54 -21.62 -4.41
C ALA A 44 19.17 -20.66 -3.27
N ALA A 45 20.08 -19.76 -2.91
CA ALA A 45 19.86 -18.78 -1.86
C ALA A 45 19.81 -17.38 -2.48
N PHE A 46 18.63 -17.01 -3.00
CA PHE A 46 18.34 -15.64 -3.40
C PHE A 46 17.57 -14.93 -2.31
N ASN A 47 17.52 -13.60 -2.37
CA ASN A 47 16.62 -12.84 -1.52
C ASN A 47 15.57 -12.15 -2.40
N ARG A 48 14.31 -12.22 -1.98
CA ARG A 48 13.18 -11.53 -2.61
C ARG A 48 12.35 -10.82 -1.56
N TRP A 49 11.71 -9.73 -1.96
CA TRP A 49 10.81 -8.98 -1.10
C TRP A 49 9.38 -9.50 -1.25
N PHE A 50 8.72 -9.75 -0.11
CA PHE A 50 7.31 -10.11 -0.09
C PHE A 50 6.53 -9.12 0.78
N TYR A 51 5.35 -8.73 0.31
CA TYR A 51 4.48 -7.85 1.06
C TYR A 51 3.66 -8.64 2.07
N ASN A 52 3.89 -8.38 3.35
CA ASN A 52 3.12 -8.93 4.45
C ASN A 52 1.90 -8.04 4.70
N GLN A 53 0.72 -8.51 4.27
CA GLN A 53 -0.54 -7.76 4.40
C GLN A 53 -0.96 -7.55 5.86
N GLU A 54 -0.73 -8.54 6.72
CA GLU A 54 -1.09 -8.47 8.14
C GLU A 54 -0.27 -7.41 8.88
N LYS A 55 1.00 -7.26 8.51
CA LYS A 55 1.92 -6.29 9.11
C LYS A 55 1.98 -4.96 8.35
N ASN A 56 1.33 -4.87 7.19
CA ASN A 56 1.45 -3.75 6.25
C ASN A 56 2.93 -3.39 5.99
N LYS A 57 3.77 -4.40 5.69
CA LYS A 57 5.23 -4.25 5.61
C LYS A 57 5.85 -5.16 4.56
N CYS A 58 6.89 -4.69 3.88
CA CYS A 58 7.75 -5.51 3.05
C CYS A 58 8.83 -6.22 3.87
N GLU A 59 8.97 -7.53 3.65
CA GLU A 59 9.93 -8.38 4.34
C GLU A 59 10.87 -9.01 3.31
N LEU A 60 12.18 -8.97 3.58
CA LEU A 60 13.20 -9.64 2.78
C LEU A 60 13.28 -11.11 3.21
N ILE A 61 13.09 -12.02 2.27
CA ILE A 61 12.96 -13.45 2.55
C ILE A 61 13.93 -14.23 1.66
N ALA A 62 14.63 -15.18 2.28
CA ALA A 62 15.47 -16.14 1.57
C ALA A 62 14.59 -17.05 0.70
N TYR A 63 14.94 -17.16 -0.56
CA TYR A 63 14.08 -17.67 -1.62
C TYR A 63 14.84 -18.62 -2.52
N SER A 64 14.22 -19.77 -2.80
CA SER A 64 14.91 -20.90 -3.43
C SER A 64 15.25 -20.69 -4.92
N GLY A 65 14.56 -19.73 -5.56
CA GLY A 65 14.91 -19.22 -6.89
C GLY A 65 14.24 -19.89 -8.09
N CYS A 66 13.37 -20.89 -7.90
CA CYS A 66 12.80 -21.63 -9.04
C CYS A 66 11.44 -21.15 -9.52
N SER A 67 10.60 -20.63 -8.65
CA SER A 67 9.48 -19.81 -9.12
C SER A 67 9.94 -18.35 -9.29
N GLU A 68 9.31 -17.59 -10.17
CA GLU A 68 9.49 -16.12 -10.19
C GLU A 68 8.41 -15.51 -9.30
N ARG A 69 8.72 -15.35 -8.01
CA ARG A 69 7.80 -14.77 -7.02
C ARG A 69 8.46 -13.65 -6.23
N GLY A 70 7.62 -12.77 -5.70
CA GLY A 70 8.06 -11.60 -4.95
C GLY A 70 8.86 -10.60 -5.78
N PHE A 71 9.16 -9.46 -5.16
CA PHE A 71 9.82 -8.33 -5.81
C PHE A 71 11.35 -8.43 -5.69
N GLU A 72 12.05 -7.84 -6.65
CA GLU A 72 13.51 -7.74 -6.62
C GLU A 72 13.98 -6.63 -5.68
N THR A 73 13.19 -5.56 -5.56
CA THR A 73 13.55 -4.38 -4.77
C THR A 73 12.51 -4.04 -3.70
N GLU A 74 12.97 -3.44 -2.60
CA GLU A 74 12.09 -2.96 -1.52
C GLU A 74 11.07 -1.91 -2.03
N PRO A 75 11.46 -0.91 -2.85
CA PRO A 75 10.53 0.13 -3.29
C PRO A 75 9.36 -0.42 -4.13
N GLU A 76 9.60 -1.44 -4.96
CA GLU A 76 8.54 -2.10 -5.72
C GLU A 76 7.54 -2.80 -4.79
N CYS A 77 8.05 -3.51 -3.78
CA CYS A 77 7.20 -4.12 -2.78
C CYS A 77 6.41 -3.07 -1.97
N GLU A 78 7.06 -1.97 -1.59
CA GLU A 78 6.47 -0.90 -0.76
C GLU A 78 5.30 -0.18 -1.46
N ALA A 79 5.20 -0.30 -2.79
CA ALA A 79 4.03 0.13 -3.55
C ALA A 79 2.75 -0.67 -3.20
N CYS A 80 2.87 -1.84 -2.57
CA CYS A 80 1.75 -2.62 -2.07
C CYS A 80 1.15 -2.10 -0.76
N LYS A 81 1.84 -1.19 -0.04
CA LYS A 81 1.32 -0.63 1.21
C LYS A 81 0.08 0.21 0.94
N CYS A 82 -0.97 -0.05 1.69
CA CYS A 82 -2.13 0.81 1.66
C CYS A 82 -1.82 2.11 2.41
N ARG A 83 -2.04 3.28 1.79
CA ARG A 83 -1.66 4.61 2.30
C ARG A 83 -2.84 5.50 2.62
#